data_AF-A0A9D5MNM9-F1
#
_entry.id   AF-A0A9D5MNM9-F1
#
_cell.length_a   1.000
_cell.length_b   1.000
_cell.length_c   1.000
_cell.angle_alpha   90.00
_cell.angle_beta   90.00
_cell.angle_gamma   90.00
#
_symmetry.space_group_name_H-M   'P 1'
#
loop_
_entity.id
_entity.type
_entity.pdbx_description
1 polymer ?
#
loop_
_entity_poly.entity_id
_entity_poly.type
_entity_poly.pdbx_seq_one_letter_code
_entity_poly.pdbx_strand_id
1 'polypeptide(L)'
;MSSVQLLDKTRKIVKLLYSNNAGKVVFTDICKVMRDVTDSNVLVISRKGKILGMGNTSKVPVIHELLGEKKGVFIDADLNERFLGVLSTKENVNLGTLGFEETDCSLYRGVITPIVIAGERLGTLFLYRNNREYEIDDIILCEYATSVVGLEILRSVSEETAEESRRVAGAKSAISTLSGSEMEAIIHVFDELGGMEGVLVASKIADRVGITRSVIVNALRKLESAGVIESRSSGMKGTYIKVINDMVFEEINLLKRGNE
;
A
#
# COMPACT_ATOMS: atom_id res chain seq x y z
N MET A 1 4.59 -34.53 -11.46
CA MET A 1 3.17 -34.55 -11.00
C MET A 1 2.29 -35.11 -12.13
N SER A 2 1.02 -35.50 -11.92
CA SER A 2 0.16 -35.78 -13.10
C SER A 2 -0.27 -34.47 -13.77
N SER A 3 -0.47 -34.45 -15.09
CA SER A 3 -0.91 -33.24 -15.82
C SER A 3 -2.23 -32.67 -15.29
N VAL A 4 -3.13 -33.53 -14.79
CA VAL A 4 -4.38 -33.14 -14.14
C VAL A 4 -4.13 -32.43 -12.81
N GLN A 5 -3.20 -32.94 -11.99
CA GLN A 5 -2.85 -32.31 -10.71
C GLN A 5 -2.22 -30.93 -10.89
N LEU A 6 -1.37 -30.73 -11.91
CA LEU A 6 -0.81 -29.42 -12.24
C LEU A 6 -1.92 -28.44 -12.64
N LEU A 7 -2.85 -28.87 -13.50
CA LEU A 7 -4.00 -28.06 -13.91
C LEU A 7 -4.90 -27.67 -12.73
N ASP A 8 -5.12 -28.56 -11.76
CA ASP A 8 -5.91 -28.22 -10.58
C ASP A 8 -5.19 -27.21 -9.68
N LYS A 9 -3.85 -27.29 -9.58
CA LYS A 9 -3.05 -26.28 -8.86
C LYS A 9 -3.08 -24.92 -9.55
N THR A 10 -2.97 -24.85 -10.87
CA THR A 10 -3.09 -23.56 -11.60
C THR A 10 -4.48 -22.95 -11.39
N ARG A 11 -5.56 -23.74 -11.47
CA ARG A 11 -6.92 -23.29 -11.18
C ARG A 11 -7.09 -22.73 -9.76
N LYS A 12 -6.44 -23.33 -8.75
CA LYS A 12 -6.46 -22.79 -7.38
C LYS A 12 -5.83 -21.41 -7.29
N ILE A 13 -4.72 -21.19 -7.99
CA ILE A 13 -4.06 -19.88 -8.07
C ILE A 13 -4.98 -18.86 -8.75
N VAL A 14 -5.58 -19.20 -9.90
CA VAL A 14 -6.49 -18.32 -10.64
C VAL A 14 -7.70 -17.90 -9.82
N LYS A 15 -8.28 -18.82 -9.05
CA LYS A 15 -9.46 -18.52 -8.23
C LYS A 15 -9.22 -17.34 -7.28
N LEU A 16 -7.98 -17.07 -6.87
CA LEU A 16 -7.66 -15.93 -6.01
C LEU A 16 -7.92 -14.58 -6.68
N LEU A 17 -7.90 -14.49 -8.01
CA LEU A 17 -8.28 -13.27 -8.73
C LEU A 17 -9.79 -12.99 -8.66
N TYR A 18 -10.61 -14.02 -8.47
CA TYR A 18 -12.07 -13.92 -8.59
C TYR A 18 -12.83 -14.10 -7.27
N SER A 19 -12.20 -14.67 -6.23
CA SER A 19 -12.90 -15.13 -5.02
C SER A 19 -13.05 -14.10 -3.90
N ASN A 20 -12.55 -12.88 -4.06
CA ASN A 20 -12.68 -11.85 -3.03
C ASN A 20 -13.84 -10.90 -3.31
N ASN A 21 -14.99 -11.18 -2.67
CA ASN A 21 -16.16 -10.29 -2.55
C ASN A 21 -15.88 -8.96 -1.81
N ALA A 22 -14.66 -8.76 -1.31
CA ALA A 22 -14.26 -7.59 -0.52
C ALA A 22 -13.36 -6.59 -1.29
N GLY A 23 -13.18 -6.79 -2.60
CA GLY A 23 -12.50 -5.82 -3.47
C GLY A 23 -10.99 -5.71 -3.34
N LYS A 24 -10.33 -6.37 -2.36
CA LYS A 24 -8.85 -6.39 -2.25
C LYS A 24 -8.34 -7.82 -2.14
N VAL A 25 -7.38 -8.23 -2.98
CA VAL A 25 -6.68 -9.49 -2.80
C VAL A 25 -5.51 -9.22 -1.87
N VAL A 26 -5.47 -9.94 -0.75
CA VAL A 26 -4.37 -9.82 0.18
C VAL A 26 -3.23 -10.66 -0.39
N PHE A 27 -2.07 -10.05 -0.69
CA PHE A 27 -0.88 -10.78 -1.16
C PHE A 27 -0.55 -12.01 -0.30
N THR A 28 -0.84 -11.93 1.00
CA THR A 28 -0.73 -13.04 1.95
C THR A 28 -1.57 -14.26 1.56
N ASP A 29 -2.77 -14.08 1.01
CA ASP A 29 -3.62 -15.20 0.59
C ASP A 29 -3.07 -15.87 -0.68
N ILE A 30 -2.48 -15.08 -1.60
CA ILE A 30 -1.71 -15.64 -2.72
C ILE A 30 -0.53 -16.46 -2.21
N CYS A 31 0.22 -15.92 -1.24
CA CYS A 31 1.35 -16.63 -0.64
C CYS A 31 0.93 -17.92 0.06
N LYS A 32 -0.23 -17.95 0.75
CA LYS A 32 -0.77 -19.16 1.39
C LYS A 32 -1.13 -20.23 0.36
N VAL A 33 -1.81 -19.87 -0.73
CA VAL A 33 -2.12 -20.83 -1.79
C VAL A 33 -0.84 -21.33 -2.44
N MET A 34 0.12 -20.43 -2.71
CA MET A 34 1.42 -20.81 -3.27
C MET A 34 2.20 -21.75 -2.36
N ARG A 35 2.21 -21.47 -1.05
CA ARG A 35 2.75 -22.37 -0.03
C ARG A 35 2.12 -23.75 -0.13
N ASP A 36 0.80 -23.84 -0.18
CA ASP A 36 0.10 -25.13 -0.18
C ASP A 36 0.32 -25.91 -1.48
N VAL A 37 0.42 -25.24 -2.63
CA VAL A 37 0.64 -25.92 -3.93
C VAL A 37 2.11 -26.30 -4.18
N THR A 38 3.06 -25.58 -3.60
CA THR A 38 4.52 -25.81 -3.78
C THR A 38 5.20 -26.44 -2.55
N ASP A 39 4.47 -26.61 -1.44
CA ASP A 39 4.99 -27.04 -0.13
C ASP A 39 6.26 -26.28 0.29
N SER A 40 6.21 -24.94 0.15
CA SER A 40 7.37 -24.05 0.34
C SER A 40 6.99 -22.84 1.18
N ASN A 41 7.98 -22.23 1.83
CA ASN A 41 7.83 -20.88 2.32
C ASN A 41 7.82 -19.91 1.13
N VAL A 42 6.92 -18.92 1.14
CA VAL A 42 6.71 -18.00 0.02
C VAL A 42 6.69 -16.56 0.51
N LEU A 43 7.40 -15.67 -0.18
CA LEU A 43 7.38 -14.23 0.04
C LEU A 43 7.11 -13.48 -1.26
N VAL A 44 6.26 -12.47 -1.17
CA VAL A 44 6.12 -11.43 -2.21
C VAL A 44 6.77 -10.16 -1.67
N ILE A 45 7.81 -9.70 -2.35
CA ILE A 45 8.65 -8.58 -1.95
C ILE A 45 8.48 -7.47 -2.99
N SER A 46 8.22 -6.24 -2.56
CA SER A 46 8.14 -5.09 -3.47
C SER A 46 9.52 -4.74 -4.03
N ARG A 47 9.56 -3.93 -5.09
CA ARG A 47 10.82 -3.39 -5.63
C ARG A 47 11.70 -2.72 -4.56
N LYS A 48 11.09 -2.10 -3.54
CA LYS A 48 11.81 -1.41 -2.45
C LYS A 48 12.26 -2.35 -1.32
N GLY A 49 12.04 -3.66 -1.44
CA GLY A 49 12.38 -4.64 -0.39
C GLY A 49 11.30 -4.84 0.68
N LYS A 50 10.13 -4.17 0.55
CA LYS A 50 9.04 -4.33 1.52
C LYS A 50 8.32 -5.67 1.31
N ILE A 51 8.14 -6.45 2.36
CA ILE A 51 7.38 -7.70 2.33
C ILE A 51 5.89 -7.38 2.22
N LEU A 52 5.29 -7.65 1.05
CA LEU A 52 3.88 -7.42 0.76
C LEU A 52 2.99 -8.57 1.24
N GLY A 53 3.51 -9.80 1.20
CA GLY A 53 2.82 -11.01 1.61
C GLY A 53 3.78 -12.13 1.97
N MET A 54 3.33 -13.05 2.82
CA MET A 54 4.09 -14.21 3.28
C MET A 54 3.18 -15.43 3.41
N GLY A 55 3.73 -16.61 3.16
CA GLY A 55 3.08 -17.89 3.33
C GLY A 55 4.08 -18.91 3.87
N ASN A 56 4.12 -19.08 5.18
CA ASN A 56 5.07 -20.00 5.83
C ASN A 56 4.40 -21.37 6.09
N THR A 57 5.14 -22.45 5.84
CA THR A 57 4.78 -23.84 6.15
C THR A 57 5.52 -24.30 7.39
N SER A 58 4.86 -25.08 8.25
CA SER A 58 5.50 -25.65 9.45
C SER A 58 6.55 -26.71 9.12
N LYS A 59 6.59 -27.19 7.87
CA LYS A 59 7.53 -28.23 7.43
C LYS A 59 8.93 -27.68 7.11
N VAL A 60 9.03 -26.39 6.82
CA VAL A 60 10.27 -25.73 6.40
C VAL A 60 10.60 -24.66 7.44
N PRO A 61 11.72 -24.78 8.17
CA PRO A 61 12.12 -23.76 9.14
C PRO A 61 12.24 -22.40 8.47
N VAL A 62 11.72 -21.37 9.13
CA VAL A 62 11.79 -19.99 8.65
C VAL A 62 13.21 -19.48 8.81
N ILE A 63 13.72 -18.80 7.80
CA ILE A 63 15.05 -18.21 7.85
C ILE A 63 14.92 -16.79 8.37
N HIS A 64 15.39 -16.55 9.59
CA HIS A 64 15.12 -15.32 10.32
C HIS A 64 16.06 -14.16 9.95
N GLU A 65 17.28 -14.48 9.53
CA GLU A 65 18.39 -13.54 9.44
C GLU A 65 18.19 -12.40 8.42
N LEU A 66 17.64 -12.71 7.22
CA LEU A 66 17.54 -11.73 6.13
C LEU A 66 16.12 -11.49 5.60
N LEU A 67 15.16 -12.34 5.95
CA LEU A 67 13.82 -12.33 5.34
C LEU A 67 12.79 -11.53 6.10
N GLY A 68 13.07 -11.10 7.34
CA GLY A 68 12.12 -10.39 8.19
C GLY A 68 10.93 -11.25 8.64
N GLU A 69 10.44 -11.05 9.87
CA GLU A 69 9.44 -11.95 10.46
C GLU A 69 7.98 -11.56 10.17
N LYS A 70 7.74 -10.37 9.60
CA LYS A 70 6.39 -9.79 9.51
C LYS A 70 6.15 -9.05 8.19
N LYS A 71 4.91 -9.17 7.71
CA LYS A 71 4.40 -8.34 6.60
C LYS A 71 4.62 -6.85 6.93
N GLY A 72 5.09 -6.10 5.92
CA GLY A 72 5.35 -4.67 6.04
C GLY A 72 6.78 -4.30 6.47
N VAL A 73 7.57 -5.27 6.94
CA VAL A 73 9.00 -5.12 7.20
C VAL A 73 9.78 -5.15 5.88
N PHE A 74 10.93 -4.50 5.86
CA PHE A 74 11.87 -4.52 4.74
C PHE A 74 12.89 -5.63 4.93
N ILE A 75 13.18 -6.38 3.88
CA ILE A 75 14.31 -7.30 3.87
C ILE A 75 15.63 -6.52 3.87
N ASP A 76 16.72 -7.23 4.13
CA ASP A 76 18.06 -6.67 4.00
C ASP A 76 18.29 -6.03 2.62
N ALA A 77 18.97 -4.88 2.61
CA ALA A 77 19.13 -4.07 1.40
C ALA A 77 20.01 -4.78 0.36
N ASP A 78 21.09 -5.41 0.79
CA ASP A 78 22.01 -6.14 -0.10
C ASP A 78 21.32 -7.38 -0.67
N LEU A 79 20.51 -8.08 0.14
CA LEU A 79 19.66 -9.17 -0.34
C LEU A 79 18.66 -8.67 -1.39
N ASN A 80 18.01 -7.52 -1.15
CA ASN A 80 17.07 -6.95 -2.11
C ASN A 80 17.76 -6.59 -3.43
N GLU A 81 18.94 -5.98 -3.40
CA GLU A 81 19.72 -5.69 -4.60
C GLU A 81 20.07 -6.95 -5.38
N ARG A 82 20.49 -8.02 -4.68
CA ARG A 82 20.75 -9.34 -5.30
C ARG A 82 19.50 -9.90 -5.97
N PHE A 83 18.34 -9.82 -5.32
CA PHE A 83 17.07 -10.23 -5.92
C PHE A 83 16.68 -9.39 -7.15
N LEU A 84 16.92 -8.09 -7.11
CA LEU A 84 16.66 -7.21 -8.26
C LEU A 84 17.60 -7.50 -9.43
N GLY A 85 18.83 -7.95 -9.16
CA GLY A 85 19.79 -8.41 -10.18
C GLY A 85 19.38 -9.70 -10.91
N VAL A 86 18.38 -10.44 -10.40
CA VAL A 86 17.82 -11.62 -11.08
C VAL A 86 16.79 -11.17 -12.12
N LEU A 87 17.12 -11.35 -13.41
CA LEU A 87 16.32 -10.88 -14.55
C LEU A 87 15.36 -11.93 -15.13
N SER A 88 15.59 -13.20 -14.82
CA SER A 88 14.74 -14.34 -15.20
C SER A 88 14.59 -15.27 -14.01
N THR A 89 13.56 -16.14 -14.02
CA THR A 89 13.39 -17.17 -12.99
C THR A 89 14.71 -17.92 -12.79
N LYS A 90 15.17 -17.98 -11.54
CA LYS A 90 16.29 -18.83 -11.11
C LYS A 90 15.77 -19.84 -10.12
N GLU A 91 15.85 -21.10 -10.49
CA GLU A 91 15.44 -22.24 -9.70
C GLU A 91 16.59 -22.90 -8.95
N ASN A 92 16.25 -23.59 -7.86
CA ASN A 92 17.18 -24.40 -7.06
C ASN A 92 18.44 -23.65 -6.60
N VAL A 93 18.33 -22.35 -6.39
CA VAL A 93 19.42 -21.50 -5.91
C VAL A 93 19.78 -21.93 -4.50
N ASN A 94 21.08 -22.11 -4.26
CA ASN A 94 21.60 -22.34 -2.92
C ASN A 94 21.51 -21.04 -2.12
N LEU A 95 20.92 -21.07 -0.93
CA LEU A 95 20.75 -19.85 -0.14
C LEU A 95 22.09 -19.29 0.37
N GLY A 96 23.12 -20.11 0.54
CA GLY A 96 24.46 -19.63 0.86
C GLY A 96 25.02 -18.65 -0.19
N THR A 97 24.68 -18.82 -1.47
CA THR A 97 25.12 -17.87 -2.52
C THR A 97 24.33 -16.57 -2.52
N LEU A 98 23.21 -16.51 -1.79
CA LEU A 98 22.42 -15.30 -1.57
C LEU A 98 22.83 -14.55 -0.30
N GLY A 99 23.78 -15.07 0.49
CA GLY A 99 24.33 -14.43 1.69
C GLY A 99 23.74 -14.93 3.01
N PHE A 100 23.04 -16.06 3.01
CA PHE A 100 22.56 -16.69 4.24
C PHE A 100 23.70 -17.48 4.90
N GLU A 101 23.93 -17.28 6.20
CA GLU A 101 25.09 -17.84 6.93
C GLU A 101 24.76 -19.06 7.80
N GLU A 102 23.50 -19.52 7.85
CA GLU A 102 23.12 -20.69 8.66
C GLU A 102 23.87 -21.97 8.25
N THR A 103 24.26 -22.76 9.26
CA THR A 103 25.04 -24.00 9.15
C THR A 103 24.43 -25.05 8.18
N ASP A 104 23.13 -24.94 7.88
CA ASP A 104 22.37 -25.85 7.03
C ASP A 104 21.88 -25.22 5.71
N CYS A 105 22.42 -24.06 5.30
CA CYS A 105 22.02 -23.36 4.07
C CYS A 105 22.08 -24.22 2.81
N SER A 106 22.97 -25.23 2.78
CA SER A 106 23.07 -26.19 1.67
C SER A 106 21.87 -27.11 1.51
N LEU A 107 21.05 -27.28 2.56
CA LEU A 107 19.83 -28.08 2.53
C LEU A 107 18.65 -27.34 1.89
N TYR A 108 18.75 -26.02 1.83
CA TYR A 108 17.73 -25.18 1.23
C TYR A 108 17.91 -25.06 -0.28
N ARG A 109 16.77 -25.00 -0.96
CA ARG A 109 16.66 -24.64 -2.37
C ARG A 109 15.70 -23.47 -2.45
N GLY A 110 16.09 -22.45 -3.21
CA GLY A 110 15.28 -21.27 -3.47
C GLY A 110 14.86 -21.15 -4.94
N VAL A 111 13.68 -20.59 -5.18
CA VAL A 111 13.27 -20.07 -6.49
C VAL A 111 13.09 -18.57 -6.36
N ILE A 112 13.77 -17.83 -7.24
CA ILE A 112 13.66 -16.37 -7.33
C ILE A 112 13.03 -16.06 -8.69
N THR A 113 11.81 -15.52 -8.67
CA THR A 113 11.10 -15.13 -9.89
C THR A 113 10.87 -13.61 -9.88
N PRO A 114 11.36 -12.88 -10.90
CA PRO A 114 11.13 -11.45 -11.01
C PRO A 114 9.67 -11.15 -11.35
N ILE A 115 9.02 -10.27 -10.59
CA ILE A 115 7.67 -9.80 -10.88
C ILE A 115 7.78 -8.62 -11.84
N VAL A 116 7.47 -8.85 -13.12
CA VAL A 116 7.56 -7.85 -14.19
C VAL A 116 6.24 -7.76 -14.93
N ILE A 117 5.71 -6.56 -15.12
CA ILE A 117 4.57 -6.31 -16.00
C ILE A 117 4.90 -5.11 -16.89
N ALA A 118 4.56 -5.19 -18.18
CA ALA A 118 4.80 -4.13 -19.17
C ALA A 118 6.26 -3.64 -19.22
N GLY A 119 7.22 -4.53 -18.94
CA GLY A 119 8.65 -4.19 -18.92
C GLY A 119 9.13 -3.54 -17.62
N GLU A 120 8.24 -3.27 -16.66
CA GLU A 120 8.60 -2.69 -15.37
C GLU A 120 8.74 -3.75 -14.27
N ARG A 121 9.85 -3.69 -13.52
CA ARG A 121 10.10 -4.55 -12.35
C ARG A 121 9.30 -4.05 -11.16
N LEU A 122 8.28 -4.81 -10.77
CA LEU A 122 7.38 -4.50 -9.65
C LEU A 122 7.88 -5.07 -8.30
N GLY A 123 8.62 -6.18 -8.34
CA GLY A 123 9.07 -6.86 -7.13
C GLY A 123 9.67 -8.23 -7.39
N THR A 124 9.74 -9.06 -6.36
CA THR A 124 10.30 -10.42 -6.42
C THR A 124 9.35 -11.38 -5.73
N LEU A 125 9.05 -12.50 -6.39
CA LEU A 125 8.46 -13.67 -5.76
C LEU A 125 9.60 -14.60 -5.36
N PHE A 126 9.71 -14.89 -4.08
CA PHE A 126 10.74 -15.76 -3.54
C PHE A 126 10.12 -16.96 -2.84
N LEU A 127 10.54 -18.16 -3.22
CA LEU A 127 10.14 -19.40 -2.59
C LEU A 127 11.37 -20.11 -2.07
N TYR A 128 11.23 -20.80 -0.94
CA TYR A 128 12.27 -21.70 -0.47
C TYR A 128 11.68 -22.91 0.27
N ARG A 129 12.37 -24.04 0.14
CA ARG A 129 12.12 -25.27 0.91
C ARG A 129 13.42 -26.00 1.19
N ASN A 130 13.40 -26.92 2.13
CA ASN A 130 14.53 -27.78 2.44
C ASN A 130 14.36 -29.19 1.84
N ASN A 131 15.48 -29.88 1.61
CA ASN A 131 15.55 -31.32 1.31
C ASN A 131 14.80 -31.79 0.03
N ARG A 132 14.38 -30.88 -0.86
CA ARG A 132 13.80 -31.21 -2.16
C ARG A 132 14.00 -30.10 -3.18
N GLU A 133 14.49 -30.45 -4.36
CA GLU A 133 14.62 -29.56 -5.50
C GLU A 133 13.27 -29.24 -6.13
N TYR A 134 13.11 -28.02 -6.64
CA TYR A 134 12.00 -27.59 -7.46
C TYR A 134 12.04 -28.25 -8.83
N GLU A 135 10.93 -28.87 -9.20
CA GLU A 135 10.74 -29.51 -10.50
C GLU A 135 10.08 -28.53 -11.49
N ILE A 136 10.05 -28.89 -12.77
CA ILE A 136 9.45 -28.03 -13.82
C ILE A 136 8.00 -27.63 -13.51
N ASP A 137 7.22 -28.55 -12.93
CA ASP A 137 5.84 -28.28 -12.50
C ASP A 137 5.77 -27.16 -11.46
N ASP A 138 6.75 -27.10 -10.54
CA ASP A 138 6.83 -26.04 -9.55
C ASP A 138 7.22 -24.71 -10.20
N ILE A 139 8.14 -24.72 -11.17
CA ILE A 139 8.57 -23.52 -11.90
C ILE A 139 7.42 -22.92 -12.71
N ILE A 140 6.64 -23.76 -13.41
CA ILE A 140 5.43 -23.35 -14.12
C ILE A 140 4.46 -22.66 -13.16
N LEU A 141 4.23 -23.24 -11.98
CA LEU A 141 3.36 -22.64 -10.96
C LEU A 141 3.92 -21.30 -10.46
N CYS A 142 5.23 -21.17 -10.28
CA CYS A 142 5.88 -19.93 -9.84
C CYS A 142 5.75 -18.80 -10.86
N GLU A 143 6.00 -19.06 -12.14
CA GLU A 143 5.85 -18.06 -13.20
C GLU A 143 4.39 -17.66 -13.40
N TYR A 144 3.49 -18.65 -13.34
CA TYR A 144 2.07 -18.40 -13.41
C TYR A 144 1.57 -17.53 -12.25
N ALA A 145 1.98 -17.87 -11.02
CA ALA A 145 1.65 -17.09 -9.84
C ALA A 145 2.28 -15.69 -9.87
N THR A 146 3.48 -15.56 -10.42
CA THR A 146 4.14 -14.25 -10.57
C THR A 146 3.31 -13.31 -11.45
N SER A 147 2.72 -13.83 -12.53
CA SER A 147 1.81 -13.06 -13.38
C SER A 147 0.57 -12.60 -12.60
N VAL A 148 -0.02 -13.49 -11.80
CA VAL A 148 -1.19 -13.19 -10.95
C VAL A 148 -0.86 -12.15 -9.89
N VAL A 149 0.29 -12.28 -9.22
CA VAL A 149 0.77 -11.30 -8.23
C VAL A 149 1.04 -9.97 -8.89
N GLY A 150 1.67 -9.95 -10.08
CA GLY A 150 1.94 -8.72 -10.82
C GLY A 150 0.68 -7.93 -11.17
N LEU A 151 -0.37 -8.62 -11.62
CA LEU A 151 -1.68 -8.02 -11.86
C LEU A 151 -2.28 -7.42 -10.58
N GLU A 152 -2.15 -8.10 -9.44
CA GLU A 152 -2.64 -7.58 -8.16
C GLU A 152 -1.85 -6.38 -7.65
N ILE A 153 -0.52 -6.36 -7.85
CA ILE A 153 0.30 -5.18 -7.54
C ILE A 153 -0.20 -3.98 -8.36
N LEU A 154 -0.39 -4.15 -9.67
CA LEU A 154 -0.91 -3.07 -10.53
C LEU A 154 -2.29 -2.60 -10.10
N ARG A 155 -3.20 -3.52 -9.77
CA ARG A 155 -4.53 -3.19 -9.29
C ARG A 155 -4.48 -2.40 -7.99
N SER A 156 -3.67 -2.83 -7.03
CA SER A 156 -3.47 -2.12 -5.75
C SER A 156 -2.94 -0.71 -5.96
N VAL A 157 -1.94 -0.52 -6.84
CA VAL A 157 -1.38 0.80 -7.15
C VAL A 157 -2.42 1.68 -7.86
N SER A 158 -3.19 1.11 -8.80
CA SER A 158 -4.25 1.83 -9.50
C SER A 158 -5.38 2.26 -8.55
N GLU A 159 -5.78 1.40 -7.61
CA GLU A 159 -6.81 1.71 -6.61
C GLU A 159 -6.34 2.83 -5.67
N GLU A 160 -5.10 2.77 -5.19
CA GLU A 160 -4.47 3.79 -4.35
C GLU A 160 -4.39 5.15 -5.08
N THR A 161 -3.90 5.14 -6.33
CA THR A 161 -3.81 6.35 -7.16
C THR A 161 -5.19 6.96 -7.43
N ALA A 162 -6.19 6.12 -7.69
CA ALA A 162 -7.56 6.59 -7.90
C ALA A 162 -8.19 7.15 -6.62
N GLU A 163 -7.88 6.58 -5.46
CA GLU A 163 -8.32 7.08 -4.15
C GLU A 163 -7.69 8.43 -3.82
N GLU A 164 -6.38 8.57 -4.02
CA GLU A 164 -5.67 9.85 -3.89
C GLU A 164 -6.25 10.90 -4.84
N SER A 165 -6.44 10.56 -6.12
CA SER A 165 -7.04 11.46 -7.11
C SER A 165 -8.45 11.91 -6.71
N ARG A 166 -9.26 11.02 -6.14
CA ARG A 166 -10.58 11.36 -5.58
C ARG A 166 -10.48 12.31 -4.39
N ARG A 167 -9.51 12.10 -3.49
CA ARG A 167 -9.27 13.00 -2.35
C ARG A 167 -8.84 14.39 -2.80
N VAL A 168 -7.91 14.49 -3.75
CA VAL A 168 -7.50 15.78 -4.34
C VAL A 168 -8.69 16.48 -5.00
N ALA A 169 -9.44 15.76 -5.85
CA ALA A 169 -10.60 16.32 -6.54
C ALA A 169 -11.69 16.79 -5.55
N GLY A 170 -11.91 16.04 -4.47
CA GLY A 170 -12.83 16.42 -3.40
C GLY A 170 -12.42 17.70 -2.68
N ALA A 171 -11.14 17.83 -2.31
CA ALA A 171 -10.60 19.05 -1.69
C ALA A 171 -10.74 20.26 -2.63
N LYS A 172 -10.32 20.12 -3.89
CA LYS A 172 -10.43 21.16 -4.91
C LYS A 172 -11.87 21.59 -5.18
N SER A 173 -12.79 20.61 -5.27
CA SER A 173 -14.21 20.88 -5.46
C SER A 173 -14.78 21.67 -4.28
N ALA A 174 -14.49 21.26 -3.04
CA ALA A 174 -14.95 21.97 -1.85
C ALA A 174 -14.48 23.43 -1.83
N ILE A 175 -13.20 23.65 -2.14
CA ILE A 175 -12.58 24.97 -2.21
C ILE A 175 -13.20 25.83 -3.32
N SER A 176 -13.50 25.25 -4.48
CA SER A 176 -14.15 25.98 -5.59
C SER A 176 -15.57 26.49 -5.27
N THR A 177 -16.22 25.96 -4.23
CA THR A 177 -17.54 26.44 -3.78
C THR A 177 -17.47 27.66 -2.86
N LEU A 178 -16.27 28.00 -2.37
CA LEU A 178 -16.05 29.15 -1.50
C LEU A 178 -16.01 30.44 -2.32
N SER A 179 -16.67 31.48 -1.84
CA SER A 179 -16.47 32.85 -2.33
C SER A 179 -15.11 33.40 -1.88
N GLY A 180 -14.65 34.49 -2.49
CA GLY A 180 -13.35 35.08 -2.15
C GLY A 180 -13.17 35.39 -0.66
N SER A 181 -14.19 35.97 -0.02
CA SER A 181 -14.15 36.25 1.43
C SER A 181 -14.26 34.99 2.30
N GLU A 182 -14.98 33.97 1.84
CA GLU A 182 -15.03 32.66 2.52
C GLU A 182 -13.68 31.93 2.42
N MET A 183 -12.99 32.05 1.28
CA MET A 183 -11.65 31.51 1.07
C MET A 183 -10.64 32.14 2.04
N GLU A 184 -10.60 33.47 2.08
CA GLU A 184 -9.72 34.23 2.98
C GLU A 184 -9.98 33.87 4.45
N ALA A 185 -11.26 33.75 4.83
CA ALA A 185 -11.65 33.28 6.15
C ALA A 185 -11.12 31.88 6.46
N ILE A 186 -11.20 30.95 5.50
CA ILE A 186 -10.74 29.56 5.67
C ILE A 186 -9.22 29.47 5.82
N ILE A 187 -8.46 30.28 5.09
CA ILE A 187 -6.99 30.38 5.27
C ILE A 187 -6.64 30.65 6.74
N HIS A 188 -7.25 31.68 7.33
CA HIS A 188 -7.00 32.04 8.72
C HIS A 188 -7.50 31.00 9.72
N VAL A 189 -8.61 30.34 9.41
CA VAL A 189 -9.15 29.24 10.22
C VAL A 189 -8.16 28.08 10.31
N PHE A 190 -7.61 27.64 9.17
CA PHE A 190 -6.65 26.52 9.17
C PHE A 190 -5.30 26.91 9.76
N ASP A 191 -4.87 28.17 9.62
CA ASP A 191 -3.66 28.69 10.28
C ASP A 191 -3.80 28.70 11.81
N GLU A 192 -4.98 29.05 12.35
CA GLU A 192 -5.23 29.00 13.79
C GLU A 192 -5.50 27.57 14.30
N LEU A 193 -5.94 26.65 13.44
CA LEU A 193 -6.09 25.23 13.78
C LEU A 193 -4.72 24.55 13.99
N GLY A 194 -3.74 24.85 13.13
CA GLY A 194 -2.35 24.39 13.28
C GLY A 194 -2.14 22.87 13.21
N GLY A 195 -3.13 22.11 12.72
CA GLY A 195 -3.08 20.65 12.66
C GLY A 195 -4.36 20.02 12.11
N MET A 196 -4.49 18.70 12.25
CA MET A 196 -5.63 17.92 11.74
C MET A 196 -6.92 18.09 12.57
N GLU A 197 -6.83 18.59 13.79
CA GLU A 197 -7.97 18.78 14.67
C GLU A 197 -7.72 19.86 15.72
N GLY A 198 -8.80 20.47 16.21
CA GLY A 198 -8.71 21.50 17.23
C GLY A 198 -10.03 22.22 17.48
N VAL A 199 -10.04 23.10 18.48
CA VAL A 199 -11.22 23.90 18.84
C VAL A 199 -11.02 25.33 18.36
N LEU A 200 -11.98 25.82 17.56
CA LEU A 200 -11.92 27.11 16.93
C LEU A 200 -13.04 28.03 17.43
N VAL A 201 -12.69 29.27 17.76
CA VAL A 201 -13.64 30.31 18.18
C VAL A 201 -13.80 31.32 17.05
N ALA A 202 -14.86 31.16 16.25
CA ALA A 202 -15.08 31.96 15.04
C ALA A 202 -15.13 33.49 15.29
N SER A 203 -15.62 33.94 16.45
CA SER A 203 -15.61 35.38 16.79
C SER A 203 -14.19 35.95 16.93
N LYS A 204 -13.27 35.19 17.53
CA LYS A 204 -11.88 35.62 17.72
C LYS A 204 -11.14 35.81 16.39
N ILE A 205 -11.46 34.97 15.41
CA ILE A 205 -10.88 35.05 14.05
C ILE A 205 -11.52 36.20 13.28
N ALA A 206 -12.85 36.32 13.36
CA ALA A 206 -13.60 37.42 12.76
C ALA A 206 -13.04 38.79 13.19
N ASP A 207 -12.85 39.00 14.50
CA ASP A 207 -12.35 40.26 15.06
C ASP A 207 -10.89 40.56 14.65
N ARG A 208 -10.06 39.53 14.49
CA ARG A 208 -8.64 39.69 14.13
C ARG A 208 -8.43 40.03 12.66
N VAL A 209 -9.20 39.40 11.77
CA VAL A 209 -9.05 39.52 10.31
C VAL A 209 -9.97 40.61 9.74
N GLY A 210 -10.97 41.06 10.50
CA GLY A 210 -11.95 42.05 10.02
C GLY A 210 -13.02 41.46 9.11
N ILE A 211 -13.30 40.16 9.22
CA ILE A 211 -14.34 39.45 8.46
C ILE A 211 -15.54 39.17 9.36
N THR A 212 -16.75 39.16 8.81
CA THR A 212 -17.94 38.79 9.59
C THR A 212 -17.93 37.32 10.01
N ARG A 213 -18.38 37.02 11.24
CA ARG A 213 -18.49 35.65 11.75
C ARG A 213 -19.33 34.73 10.85
N SER A 214 -20.34 35.27 10.17
CA SER A 214 -21.20 34.50 9.26
C SER A 214 -20.44 33.94 8.06
N VAL A 215 -19.43 34.66 7.54
CA VAL A 215 -18.57 34.19 6.44
C VAL A 215 -17.78 32.95 6.87
N ILE A 216 -17.17 32.98 8.06
CA ILE A 216 -16.44 31.83 8.62
C ILE A 216 -17.37 30.62 8.77
N VAL A 217 -18.55 30.82 9.36
CA VAL A 217 -19.52 29.74 9.60
C VAL A 217 -20.03 29.14 8.28
N ASN A 218 -20.30 29.97 7.28
CA ASN A 218 -20.76 29.50 5.97
C ASN A 218 -19.65 28.72 5.24
N ALA A 219 -18.42 29.20 5.29
CA ALA A 219 -17.29 28.51 4.69
C ALA A 219 -17.06 27.12 5.33
N LEU A 220 -17.08 27.05 6.67
CA LEU A 220 -17.01 25.78 7.40
C LEU A 220 -18.14 24.83 7.03
N ARG A 221 -19.39 25.34 6.90
CA ARG A 221 -20.54 24.52 6.47
C ARG A 221 -20.36 23.95 5.06
N LYS A 222 -19.79 24.71 4.13
CA LYS A 222 -19.51 24.23 2.76
C LYS A 222 -18.45 23.13 2.76
N LEU A 223 -17.37 23.30 3.51
CA LEU A 223 -16.33 22.27 3.65
C LEU A 223 -16.86 21.00 4.33
N GLU A 224 -17.71 21.16 5.34
CA GLU A 224 -18.38 20.02 6.02
C GLU A 224 -19.34 19.29 5.06
N SER A 225 -20.11 20.03 4.28
CA SER A 225 -21.03 19.47 3.27
C SER A 225 -20.28 18.71 2.16
N ALA A 226 -19.05 19.10 1.86
CA ALA A 226 -18.17 18.40 0.90
C ALA A 226 -17.38 17.23 1.52
N GLY A 227 -17.58 16.95 2.81
CA GLY A 227 -16.87 15.88 3.52
C GLY A 227 -15.38 16.15 3.73
N VAL A 228 -14.94 17.41 3.64
CA VAL A 228 -13.54 17.80 3.86
C VAL A 228 -13.22 17.92 5.35
N ILE A 229 -14.19 18.39 6.13
CA ILE A 229 -14.10 18.52 7.58
C ILE A 229 -15.34 17.92 8.25
N GLU A 230 -15.20 17.59 9.54
CA GLU A 230 -16.31 17.38 10.45
C GLU A 230 -16.30 18.48 11.51
N SER A 231 -17.47 19.04 11.81
CA SER A 231 -17.61 20.06 12.84
C SER A 231 -18.52 19.58 13.98
N ARG A 232 -18.16 19.92 15.22
CA ARG A 232 -18.99 19.67 16.40
C ARG A 232 -19.04 20.91 17.27
N SER A 233 -20.23 21.50 17.40
CA SER A 233 -20.43 22.65 18.27
C SER A 233 -20.19 22.28 19.74
N SER A 234 -19.34 23.04 20.42
CA SER A 234 -19.11 22.97 21.88
C SER A 234 -19.73 24.18 22.60
N GLY A 235 -20.73 24.82 21.98
CA GLY A 235 -21.38 26.01 22.52
C GLY A 235 -20.41 27.18 22.66
N MET A 236 -20.33 27.77 23.87
CA MET A 236 -19.49 28.93 24.15
C MET A 236 -17.98 28.65 24.06
N LYS A 237 -17.57 27.38 24.14
CA LYS A 237 -16.15 26.99 24.03
C LYS A 237 -15.61 27.04 22.59
N GLY A 238 -16.50 27.20 21.61
CA GLY A 238 -16.17 27.18 20.18
C GLY A 238 -16.70 25.95 19.46
N THR A 239 -16.17 25.72 18.27
CA THR A 239 -16.49 24.59 17.41
C THR A 239 -15.27 23.70 17.31
N TYR A 240 -15.41 22.42 17.65
CA TYR A 240 -14.40 21.43 17.35
C TYR A 240 -14.43 21.13 15.87
N ILE A 241 -13.27 21.18 15.22
CA ILE A 241 -13.11 20.88 13.80
C ILE A 241 -12.11 19.74 13.70
N LYS A 242 -12.44 18.75 12.86
CA LYS A 242 -11.53 17.68 12.46
C LYS A 242 -11.45 17.64 10.94
N VAL A 243 -10.24 17.61 10.41
CA VAL A 243 -9.99 17.48 8.98
C VAL A 243 -10.09 16.02 8.59
N ILE A 244 -10.97 15.73 7.63
CA ILE A 244 -11.17 14.38 7.09
C ILE A 244 -10.30 14.18 5.85
N ASN A 245 -10.17 15.22 5.03
CA ASN A 245 -9.36 15.22 3.82
C ASN A 245 -8.20 16.21 3.95
N ASP A 246 -7.02 15.69 4.34
CA ASP A 246 -5.76 16.43 4.46
C ASP A 246 -5.30 17.16 3.18
N MET A 247 -5.71 16.70 1.98
CA MET A 247 -5.38 17.36 0.71
C MET A 247 -5.90 18.81 0.65
N VAL A 248 -6.83 19.19 1.54
CA VAL A 248 -7.27 20.59 1.69
C VAL A 248 -6.13 21.54 2.06
N PHE A 249 -5.15 21.08 2.84
CA PHE A 249 -4.01 21.92 3.24
C PHE A 249 -3.12 22.27 2.05
N GLU A 250 -2.86 21.30 1.18
CA GLU A 250 -2.07 21.52 -0.04
C GLU A 250 -2.76 22.52 -0.96
N GLU A 251 -4.06 22.35 -1.20
CA GLU A 251 -4.83 23.25 -2.07
C GLU A 251 -4.89 24.68 -1.50
N ILE A 252 -5.07 24.83 -0.18
CA ILE A 252 -5.00 26.15 0.48
C ILE A 252 -3.61 26.78 0.32
N ASN A 253 -2.53 26.00 0.45
CA ASN A 253 -1.17 26.51 0.29
C ASN A 253 -0.87 26.94 -1.16
N LEU A 254 -1.40 26.24 -2.15
CA LEU A 254 -1.30 26.64 -3.55
C LEU A 254 -1.96 28.00 -3.80
N LEU A 255 -3.10 28.24 -3.15
CA LEU A 255 -3.83 29.50 -3.26
C LEU A 255 -3.11 30.66 -2.58
N LYS A 256 -2.47 30.42 -1.42
CA LYS A 256 -1.62 31.43 -0.76
C LYS A 256 -0.53 31.93 -1.71
N ARG A 257 0.14 31.02 -2.43
CA ARG A 257 1.22 31.35 -3.37
C ARG A 257 0.75 32.03 -4.66
N GLY A 258 -0.50 31.83 -5.07
CA GLY A 258 -1.06 32.48 -6.26
C GLY A 258 -1.56 33.91 -6.03
N ASN A 259 -1.70 34.31 -4.75
CA ASN A 259 -2.13 35.64 -4.32
C ASN A 259 -0.96 36.52 -3.83
N GLU A 260 0.28 36.01 -3.85
CA GLU A 260 1.53 36.76 -3.67
C GLU A 260 2.05 37.28 -5.03
#